data_AF-F3GAU9-F1
#
_entry.id   AF-F3GAU9-F1
#
_cell.length_a   1.000
_cell.length_b   1.000
_cell.length_c   1.000
_cell.angle_alpha   90.00
_cell.angle_beta   90.00
_cell.angle_gamma   90.00
#
_symmetry.space_group_name_H-M   'P 1'
#
loop_
_entity.id
_entity.type
_entity.pdbx_description
1 polymer ?
#
loop_
_entity_poly.entity_id
_entity_poly.type
_entity_poly.pdbx_seq_one_letter_code
_entity_poly.pdbx_strand_id
1 'polypeptide(L)'
;KLKETHPDLYEKAKKYEVPFEKTGNFFTWSQGESLAELEQPERMAQIKRDHAVRVERMAQRKDNSTLIAVFSDHEVTEELEDDDDQGCLICQL
;
A
#
# COMPACT_ATOMS: atom_id res chain seq x y z
N LYS A 1 -1.44 4.70 -6.59
CA LYS A 1 -2.21 4.80 -7.86
C LYS A 1 -1.45 4.12 -9.03
N LEU A 2 -1.18 2.82 -8.94
CA LEU A 2 -0.27 2.17 -9.89
C LEU A 2 -0.88 1.98 -11.29
N LYS A 3 -2.10 1.43 -11.37
CA LYS A 3 -2.81 1.20 -12.65
C LYS A 3 -3.13 2.49 -13.40
N GLU A 4 -3.45 3.57 -12.68
CA GLU A 4 -3.84 4.85 -13.28
C GLU A 4 -2.65 5.57 -13.92
N THR A 5 -1.49 5.53 -13.27
CA THR A 5 -0.29 6.25 -13.72
C THR A 5 0.56 5.41 -14.68
N HIS A 6 0.56 4.08 -14.52
CA HIS A 6 1.41 3.17 -15.28
C HIS A 6 0.65 1.93 -15.78
N PRO A 7 -0.38 2.08 -16.63
CA PRO A 7 -1.23 0.97 -17.07
C PRO A 7 -0.43 -0.14 -17.80
N ASP A 8 0.55 0.23 -18.61
CA ASP A 8 1.37 -0.74 -19.36
C ASP A 8 2.25 -1.60 -18.44
N LEU A 9 2.80 -0.99 -17.39
CA LEU A 9 3.60 -1.72 -16.39
C LEU A 9 2.70 -2.57 -15.51
N TYR A 10 1.50 -2.09 -15.19
CA TYR A 10 0.51 -2.84 -14.43
C TYR A 10 0.10 -4.13 -15.16
N GLU A 11 -0.16 -4.06 -16.46
CA GLU A 11 -0.47 -5.25 -17.28
C GLU A 11 0.72 -6.19 -17.45
N LYS A 12 1.96 -5.66 -17.45
CA LYS A 12 3.16 -6.52 -17.40
C LYS A 12 3.31 -7.19 -16.05
N ALA A 13 3.11 -6.47 -14.95
CA ALA A 13 3.21 -6.96 -13.58
C ALA A 13 2.22 -8.11 -13.32
N LYS A 14 0.98 -8.00 -13.80
CA LYS A 14 -0.05 -9.06 -13.74
C LYS A 14 0.43 -10.40 -14.31
N LYS A 15 1.26 -10.37 -15.36
CA LYS A 15 1.79 -11.61 -15.99
C LYS A 15 2.80 -12.35 -15.12
N TYR A 16 3.34 -11.69 -14.09
CA TYR A 16 4.29 -12.30 -13.15
C TYR A 16 3.59 -12.93 -11.93
N GLU A 17 2.31 -12.65 -11.70
CA GLU A 17 1.51 -13.32 -10.67
C GLU A 17 1.11 -14.71 -11.18
N VAL A 18 2.08 -15.63 -11.18
CA VAL A 18 1.91 -17.01 -11.65
C VAL A 18 2.15 -18.01 -10.52
N PRO A 19 1.42 -19.15 -10.49
CA PRO A 19 1.68 -20.19 -9.51
C PRO A 19 3.09 -20.77 -9.67
N PHE A 20 3.80 -20.91 -8.56
CA PHE A 20 5.10 -21.55 -8.54
C PHE A 20 4.95 -23.07 -8.60
N GLU A 21 5.30 -23.65 -9.75
CA GLU A 21 5.03 -25.05 -10.09
C GLU A 21 5.55 -26.09 -9.08
N LYS A 22 6.67 -25.79 -8.40
CA LYS A 22 7.31 -26.78 -7.50
C LYS A 22 6.60 -26.93 -6.15
N THR A 23 6.01 -25.86 -5.62
CA THR A 23 5.33 -25.90 -4.31
C THR A 23 3.84 -25.61 -4.41
N GLY A 24 3.35 -25.14 -5.56
CA GLY A 24 1.97 -24.70 -5.76
C GLY A 24 1.65 -23.34 -5.14
N ASN A 25 2.66 -22.64 -4.59
CA ASN A 25 2.45 -21.33 -3.97
C ASN A 25 2.15 -20.26 -5.03
N PHE A 26 1.23 -19.35 -4.71
CA PHE A 26 0.89 -18.22 -5.56
C PHE A 26 1.41 -16.93 -4.91
N PHE A 27 2.12 -16.11 -5.68
CA PHE A 27 2.71 -14.86 -5.21
C PHE A 27 2.05 -13.69 -5.93
N THR A 28 1.67 -12.67 -5.16
CA THR A 28 1.00 -11.45 -5.63
C THR A 28 1.81 -10.22 -5.24
N TRP A 29 1.66 -9.13 -6.00
CA TRP A 29 2.34 -7.86 -5.68
C TRP A 29 1.72 -7.15 -4.48
N SER A 30 0.44 -7.41 -4.22
CA SER A 30 -0.26 -6.96 -3.03
C SER A 30 -0.50 -8.13 -2.10
N GLN A 31 -0.44 -7.90 -0.79
CA GLN A 31 -0.71 -8.93 0.19
C GLN A 31 -2.18 -9.39 0.11
N GLY A 32 -2.38 -10.70 -0.11
CA GLY A 32 -3.70 -11.35 -0.03
C GLY A 32 -4.65 -11.10 -1.21
N GLU A 33 -4.28 -10.26 -2.18
CA GLU A 33 -5.09 -9.95 -3.37
C GLU A 33 -4.17 -9.82 -4.59
N SER A 34 -4.58 -10.40 -5.72
CA SER A 34 -3.91 -10.24 -7.01
C SER A 34 -4.19 -8.88 -7.64
N LEU A 35 -3.34 -8.45 -8.58
CA LEU A 35 -3.58 -7.24 -9.36
C LEU A 35 -4.87 -7.36 -10.20
N ALA A 36 -5.28 -8.57 -10.61
CA ALA A 36 -6.55 -8.80 -11.30
C ALA A 36 -7.78 -8.59 -10.40
N GLU A 37 -7.68 -8.84 -9.11
CA GLU A 37 -8.74 -8.56 -8.14
C GLU A 37 -8.77 -7.08 -7.76
N LEU A 38 -7.59 -6.48 -7.56
CA LEU A 38 -7.46 -5.06 -7.22
C LEU A 38 -7.98 -4.12 -8.31
N GLU A 39 -7.89 -4.54 -9.57
CA GLU A 39 -8.32 -3.72 -10.69
C GLU A 39 -9.83 -3.66 -10.93
N GLN A 40 -10.61 -4.45 -10.19
CA GLN A 40 -12.06 -4.43 -10.27
C GLN A 40 -12.57 -3.03 -9.89
N PRO A 41 -13.52 -2.44 -10.66
CA PRO A 41 -13.99 -1.07 -10.42
C PRO A 41 -14.48 -0.83 -9.00
N GLU A 42 -15.20 -1.81 -8.44
CA GLU A 42 -15.74 -1.80 -7.08
C GLU A 42 -14.61 -1.75 -6.04
N ARG A 43 -13.56 -2.57 -6.24
CA ARG A 43 -12.40 -2.63 -5.36
C ARG A 43 -11.58 -1.34 -5.43
N MET A 44 -11.33 -0.82 -6.63
CA MET A 44 -10.65 0.47 -6.80
C MET A 44 -11.41 1.62 -6.11
N ALA A 45 -12.75 1.64 -6.24
CA ALA A 45 -13.57 2.65 -5.58
C ALA A 45 -13.52 2.53 -4.05
N GLN A 46 -13.49 1.29 -3.53
CA GLN A 46 -13.30 1.02 -2.11
C GLN A 46 -11.96 1.55 -1.61
N ILE A 47 -10.85 1.18 -2.25
CA ILE A 47 -9.49 1.60 -1.87
C ILE A 47 -9.38 3.13 -1.82
N LYS A 48 -9.92 3.82 -2.84
CA LYS A 48 -9.92 5.30 -2.88
C LYS A 48 -10.69 5.91 -1.73
N ARG A 49 -11.86 5.36 -1.39
CA ARG A 49 -12.67 5.82 -0.26
C ARG A 49 -11.95 5.62 1.06
N ASP A 50 -11.42 4.43 1.28
CA ASP A 50 -10.72 4.08 2.51
C ASP A 50 -9.47 4.94 2.70
N HIS A 51 -8.73 5.19 1.62
CA HIS A 51 -7.61 6.12 1.60
C HIS A 51 -8.04 7.55 1.99
N ALA A 52 -9.10 8.07 1.37
CA ALA A 52 -9.61 9.41 1.69
C ALA A 52 -10.01 9.54 3.17
N VAL A 53 -10.66 8.52 3.74
CA VAL A 53 -11.01 8.48 5.17
C VAL A 53 -9.76 8.45 6.05
N ARG A 54 -8.72 7.70 5.66
CA ARG A 54 -7.44 7.66 6.38
C ARG A 54 -6.76 9.03 6.38
N VAL A 55 -6.68 9.67 5.22
CA VAL A 55 -6.10 11.02 5.06
C VAL A 55 -6.85 12.04 5.91
N GLU A 56 -8.19 12.03 5.87
CA GLU A 56 -9.01 12.94 6.68
C GLU A 56 -8.76 12.74 8.18
N ARG A 57 -8.68 11.48 8.63
CA ARG A 57 -8.36 11.15 10.03
C ARG A 57 -6.96 11.62 10.42
N MET A 58 -5.98 11.51 9.54
CA MET A 58 -4.61 12.01 9.76
C MET A 58 -4.59 13.54 9.81
N ALA A 59 -5.37 14.22 8.97
CA ALA A 59 -5.46 15.68 8.94
C ALA A 59 -6.06 16.25 10.24
N GLN A 60 -7.04 15.57 10.84
CA GLN A 60 -7.68 15.97 12.10
C GLN A 60 -6.79 15.77 13.33
N ARG A 61 -5.64 15.10 13.22
CA ARG A 61 -4.80 14.71 14.37
C ARG A 61 -3.87 15.81 14.92
N LYS A 62 -4.03 17.08 14.55
CA LYS A 62 -3.06 18.13 14.92
C LYS A 62 -3.68 19.22 15.76
N ASP A 63 -3.51 19.12 17.08
CA ASP A 63 -3.37 20.30 17.93
C ASP A 63 -2.37 20.02 19.07
N ASN A 64 -1.18 20.65 18.95
CA ASN A 64 -0.07 20.75 19.91
C ASN A 64 0.87 19.54 20.11
N SER A 65 1.52 19.05 19.04
CA SER A 65 2.56 18.01 19.12
C SER A 65 3.99 18.55 18.85
N THR A 66 5.01 17.96 19.47
CA THR A 66 6.43 18.38 19.38
C THR A 66 7.15 17.77 18.17
N LEU A 67 8.39 18.20 17.83
CA LEU A 67 9.15 17.67 16.68
C LEU A 67 9.34 16.13 16.70
N ILE A 68 9.55 15.51 17.87
CA ILE A 68 9.54 14.05 17.99
C ILE A 68 8.19 13.46 17.58
N ALA A 69 7.09 14.13 17.93
CA ALA A 69 5.72 13.70 17.63
C ALA A 69 5.32 13.92 16.16
N VAL A 70 6.15 14.63 15.38
CA VAL A 70 5.96 14.85 13.94
C VAL A 70 6.97 14.05 13.09
N PHE A 71 8.11 13.62 13.62
CA PHE A 71 8.94 12.62 12.93
C PHE A 71 8.53 11.18 13.25
N SER A 72 7.79 10.99 14.33
CA SER A 72 6.79 9.92 14.44
C SER A 72 5.61 10.08 13.45
N ASP A 73 5.50 11.20 12.73
CA ASP A 73 4.45 11.54 11.73
C ASP A 73 5.03 11.52 10.29
N HIS A 74 6.28 11.06 10.09
CA HIS A 74 6.93 10.77 8.79
C HIS A 74 6.30 9.54 8.08
N GLU A 75 4.97 9.43 8.07
CA GLU A 75 4.21 8.64 7.10
C GLU A 75 3.43 9.58 6.14
N VAL A 76 3.59 10.90 6.30
CA VAL A 76 2.81 11.94 5.60
C VAL A 76 3.71 12.78 4.68
N THR A 77 4.28 12.17 3.64
CA THR A 77 4.61 12.87 2.40
C THR A 77 4.09 12.05 1.25
N GLU A 78 3.11 12.59 0.53
CA GLU A 78 2.64 12.08 -0.75
C GLU A 78 3.75 12.19 -1.81
N GLU A 79 4.85 11.45 -1.69
CA GLU A 79 5.86 11.29 -2.74
C GLU A 79 6.85 10.20 -2.31
N LEU A 80 6.56 8.95 -2.73
CA LEU A 80 7.47 7.77 -2.71
C LEU A 80 7.73 7.27 -1.27
N GLU A 81 7.42 6.05 -0.85
CA GLU A 81 7.59 4.72 -1.45
C GLU A 81 6.54 3.78 -0.82
N ASP A 82 6.13 2.73 -1.56
CA ASP A 82 5.61 1.53 -0.91
C ASP A 82 6.76 0.99 -0.08
N ASP A 83 6.85 1.39 1.19
CA ASP A 83 7.79 0.79 2.10
C ASP A 83 7.02 0.31 3.33
N ASP A 84 6.93 -1.02 3.41
CA ASP A 84 6.62 -1.81 4.59
C ASP A 84 7.71 -1.60 5.69
N ASP A 85 8.17 -0.37 5.87
CA ASP A 85 9.28 0.03 6.72
C ASP A 85 8.84 0.31 8.17
N GLN A 86 7.68 -0.21 8.57
CA GLN A 86 7.55 -0.67 9.96
C GLN A 86 8.38 -1.94 10.13
N GLY A 87 9.70 -1.74 10.22
CA GLY A 87 10.63 -2.77 10.63
C GLY A 87 10.12 -3.45 11.90
N CYS A 88 9.91 -4.75 11.82
CA CYS A 88 9.42 -5.55 12.92
C CYS A 88 10.32 -5.36 14.16
N LEU A 89 9.78 -4.74 15.23
CA LEU A 89 10.52 -4.52 16.49
C LEU A 89 10.77 -5.82 17.30
N ILE A 90 10.55 -7.00 16.72
CA ILE A 90 10.68 -8.30 17.39
C ILE A 90 12.13 -8.64 17.78
N CYS A 91 13.13 -8.03 17.15
CA CYS A 91 14.54 -8.35 17.41
C CYS A 91 15.25 -7.42 18.42
N GLN A 92 14.53 -6.58 19.17
CA GLN A 92 15.11 -5.74 20.25
C GLN A 92 14.86 -6.27 21.68
N LEU A 93 14.42 -7.53 21.82
CA LEU A 93 14.21 -8.22 23.10
C LEU A 93 15.35 -9.19 23.44
#